data_AF-A0A060I041-F1
#
_entry.id   AF-A0A060I041-F1
#
_cell.length_a   1.000
_cell.length_b   1.000
_cell.length_c   1.000
_cell.angle_alpha   90.00
_cell.angle_beta   90.00
_cell.angle_gamma   90.00
#
_symmetry.space_group_name_H-M   'P 1'
#
loop_
_entity.id
_entity.type
_entity.pdbx_description
1 polymer ?
#
loop_
_entity_poly.entity_id
_entity_poly.type
_entity_poly.pdbx_seq_one_letter_code
_entity_poly.pdbx_strand_id
1 'polypeptide(L)'
;MTSGKQRGYAFDVDAWIQFHLLRLATFHPDTTKADLAVLAEIIQRYFGKFGNGWVTHEALGEIAGISKATVIRAKRNLEHLGFITVIQPGRRGSATVYKPNFDLVPRKGVTDDTETKGITHDTETAAIGCMDATETAEYGSTDDTPSYLPDRPTRAESQIDRIEFAAPVAPPLAGPSAATAEPANEGSFEELWRAYDHKRKKAEAKAAYAKLAPNPELHAKMVDAAGKWFARWAAQEKTDAPRFTLAKWIEREEYECEPPTAYKTKDRKAASEPKPKPTVRPRGPRVVDIHDADLDVSEPGSQVLVLIFSERDKPITWRHRIILEDKSMDRQQAGQKEFVQLVNALGLAGVTDTAELCGHPVTITEHAEGLQYAPAIDHKEAA
;
A
#
# COMPACT_ATOMS: atom_id res chain seq x y z
N MET A 1 28.72 -9.59 10.91
CA MET A 1 27.53 -10.46 10.96
C MET A 1 26.31 -9.61 10.63
N THR A 2 25.67 -9.94 9.50
CA THR A 2 24.42 -9.43 8.89
C THR A 2 23.82 -8.12 9.41
N SER A 3 24.15 -7.05 8.68
CA SER A 3 23.42 -5.77 8.62
C SER A 3 21.92 -6.02 8.41
N GLY A 4 21.11 -5.58 9.37
CA GLY A 4 19.67 -5.48 9.21
C GLY A 4 19.37 -4.43 8.16
N LYS A 5 19.17 -4.88 6.91
CA LYS A 5 18.61 -4.06 5.83
C LYS A 5 17.27 -3.50 6.33
N GLN A 6 17.28 -2.26 6.82
CA GLN A 6 16.10 -1.43 6.76
C GLN A 6 15.69 -1.44 5.30
N ARG A 7 14.51 -1.99 5.01
CA ARG A 7 13.88 -1.84 3.71
C ARG A 7 13.54 -0.36 3.61
N GLY A 8 14.49 0.45 3.15
CA GLY A 8 14.17 1.73 2.55
C GLY A 8 13.15 1.43 1.47
N TYR A 9 11.91 1.84 1.69
CA TYR A 9 10.98 1.99 0.60
C TYR A 9 11.64 3.01 -0.31
N ALA A 10 12.21 2.54 -1.43
CA ALA A 10 12.70 3.45 -2.45
C ALA A 10 11.55 4.42 -2.74
N PHE A 11 11.81 5.73 -2.62
CA PHE A 11 10.84 6.76 -2.93
C PHE A 11 10.47 6.61 -4.40
N ASP A 12 9.31 6.02 -4.60
CA ASP A 12 8.76 5.63 -5.88
C ASP A 12 7.82 6.72 -6.34
N VAL A 13 8.29 7.52 -7.29
CA VAL A 13 7.60 8.71 -7.84
C VAL A 13 7.48 9.82 -6.79
N ASP A 14 8.12 10.96 -7.03
CA ASP A 14 8.12 12.11 -6.11
C ASP A 14 6.69 12.48 -5.69
N ALA A 15 6.48 12.79 -4.42
CA ALA A 15 5.18 13.19 -3.89
C ALA A 15 4.57 14.38 -4.67
N TRP A 16 5.43 15.26 -5.20
CA TRP A 16 5.04 16.32 -6.11
C TRP A 16 4.33 15.80 -7.37
N ILE A 17 4.83 14.72 -8.00
CA ILE A 17 4.27 14.14 -9.23
C ILE A 17 2.90 13.54 -8.92
N GLN A 18 2.81 12.82 -7.80
CA GLN A 18 1.58 12.21 -7.33
C GLN A 18 0.48 13.27 -7.08
N PHE A 19 0.86 14.36 -6.41
CA PHE A 19 -0.04 15.49 -6.17
C PHE A 19 -0.45 16.20 -7.47
N HIS A 20 0.49 16.38 -8.41
CA HIS A 20 0.19 17.05 -9.68
C HIS A 20 -0.71 16.22 -10.59
N LEU A 21 -0.58 14.89 -10.59
CA LEU A 21 -1.51 14.02 -11.31
C LEU A 21 -2.94 14.18 -10.76
N LEU A 22 -3.09 14.21 -9.43
CA LEU A 22 -4.39 14.45 -8.81
C LEU A 22 -4.91 15.86 -9.12
N ARG A 23 -4.02 16.85 -9.15
CA ARG A 23 -4.34 18.24 -9.52
C ARG A 23 -4.83 18.34 -10.97
N LEU A 24 -4.17 17.66 -11.91
CA LEU A 24 -4.61 17.61 -13.31
C LEU A 24 -5.99 16.97 -13.44
N ALA A 25 -6.24 15.89 -12.70
CA ALA A 25 -7.56 15.28 -12.66
C ALA A 25 -8.61 16.28 -12.13
N THR A 26 -8.35 17.03 -11.06
CA THR A 26 -9.32 18.03 -10.54
C THR A 26 -9.70 19.12 -11.53
N PHE A 27 -8.83 19.47 -12.48
CA PHE A 27 -9.13 20.49 -13.49
C PHE A 27 -9.76 19.92 -14.76
N HIS A 28 -9.83 18.60 -14.91
CA HIS A 28 -10.40 17.97 -16.08
C HIS A 28 -11.94 18.02 -16.01
N PRO A 29 -12.64 18.55 -17.05
CA PRO A 29 -14.08 18.82 -17.00
C PRO A 29 -14.93 17.56 -16.80
N ASP A 30 -14.48 16.43 -17.33
CA ASP A 30 -15.23 15.16 -17.26
C ASP A 30 -14.96 14.34 -15.98
N THR A 31 -14.17 14.87 -15.05
CA THR A 31 -13.93 14.19 -13.77
C THR A 31 -14.93 14.62 -12.72
N THR A 32 -15.38 13.65 -11.92
CA THR A 32 -16.27 13.88 -10.79
C THR A 32 -15.51 13.76 -9.47
N LYS A 33 -16.10 14.26 -8.37
CA LYS A 33 -15.51 14.10 -7.03
C LYS A 33 -15.29 12.64 -6.64
N ALA A 34 -16.14 11.72 -7.14
CA ALA A 34 -15.97 10.29 -6.91
C ALA A 34 -14.75 9.73 -7.66
N ASP A 35 -14.48 10.23 -8.87
CA ASP A 35 -13.31 9.84 -9.66
C ASP A 35 -12.03 10.29 -8.96
N LEU A 36 -12.02 11.52 -8.43
CA LEU A 36 -10.88 12.05 -7.68
C LEU A 36 -10.61 11.25 -6.40
N ALA A 37 -11.66 10.87 -5.67
CA ALA A 37 -11.51 10.05 -4.46
C ALA A 37 -10.93 8.67 -4.79
N VAL A 38 -11.42 8.01 -5.85
CA VAL A 38 -10.88 6.72 -6.31
C VAL A 38 -9.43 6.86 -6.78
N LEU A 39 -9.12 7.91 -7.53
CA LEU A 39 -7.76 8.18 -8.02
C LEU A 39 -6.78 8.42 -6.87
N ALA A 40 -7.16 9.24 -5.88
CA ALA A 40 -6.34 9.51 -4.70
C ALA A 40 -5.99 8.22 -3.94
N GLU A 41 -6.97 7.33 -3.74
CA GLU A 41 -6.75 6.03 -3.09
C GLU A 41 -5.84 5.08 -3.89
N ILE A 42 -5.96 5.10 -5.22
CA ILE A 42 -5.07 4.33 -6.10
C ILE A 42 -3.63 4.86 -6.00
N ILE A 43 -3.45 6.19 -6.00
CA ILE A 43 -2.15 6.84 -5.87
C ILE A 43 -1.54 6.56 -4.48
N GLN A 44 -2.31 6.67 -3.40
CA GLN A 44 -1.83 6.42 -2.04
C GLN A 44 -1.35 4.97 -1.84
N ARG A 45 -1.90 4.03 -2.60
CA ARG A 45 -1.51 2.62 -2.59
C ARG A 45 -0.49 2.25 -3.66
N TYR A 46 0.03 3.23 -4.39
CA TYR A 46 1.06 3.02 -5.39
C TYR A 46 2.35 2.52 -4.73
N PHE A 47 2.95 1.51 -5.36
CA PHE A 47 4.20 0.91 -4.93
C PHE A 47 5.14 0.86 -6.14
N GLY A 48 5.97 1.87 -6.32
CA GLY A 48 6.68 2.00 -7.60
C GLY A 48 7.78 0.97 -7.85
N LYS A 49 8.20 0.17 -6.86
CA LYS A 49 9.05 -1.01 -7.07
C LYS A 49 8.39 -1.94 -8.07
N PHE A 50 7.05 -1.97 -8.07
CA PHE A 50 6.24 -2.70 -9.03
C PHE A 50 5.59 -1.79 -10.08
N GLY A 51 5.73 -0.47 -9.96
CA GLY A 51 5.12 0.51 -10.85
C GLY A 51 3.58 0.46 -10.83
N ASN A 52 2.97 -0.04 -9.76
CA ASN A 52 1.53 -0.27 -9.69
C ASN A 52 0.95 -0.16 -8.27
N GLY A 53 -0.36 0.03 -8.19
CA GLY A 53 -1.14 0.03 -6.96
C GLY A 53 -2.15 -1.12 -6.95
N TRP A 54 -2.30 -1.78 -5.80
CA TRP A 54 -3.21 -2.92 -5.63
C TRP A 54 -4.36 -2.57 -4.70
N VAL A 55 -5.57 -2.64 -5.22
CA VAL A 55 -6.77 -2.40 -4.39
C VAL A 55 -7.99 -3.12 -4.97
N THR A 56 -8.83 -3.64 -4.09
CA THR A 56 -10.12 -4.23 -4.47
C THR A 56 -11.16 -3.13 -4.63
N HIS A 57 -12.18 -3.34 -5.48
CA HIS A 57 -13.27 -2.36 -5.62
C HIS A 57 -14.05 -2.16 -4.31
N GLU A 58 -14.10 -3.19 -3.44
CA GLU A 58 -14.75 -3.11 -2.13
C GLU A 58 -13.95 -2.23 -1.17
N ALA A 59 -12.62 -2.38 -1.11
CA ALA A 59 -11.78 -1.52 -0.30
C ALA A 59 -11.80 -0.06 -0.79
N LEU A 60 -11.83 0.18 -2.11
CA LEU A 60 -12.01 1.53 -2.65
C LEU A 60 -13.33 2.15 -2.20
N GLY A 61 -14.42 1.37 -2.24
CA GLY A 61 -15.75 1.85 -1.82
C GLY A 61 -15.81 2.16 -0.32
N GLU A 62 -15.25 1.29 0.52
CA GLU A 62 -15.21 1.46 1.97
C GLU A 62 -14.41 2.70 2.39
N ILE A 63 -13.23 2.92 1.79
CA ILE A 63 -12.34 4.00 2.21
C ILE A 63 -12.81 5.34 1.65
N ALA A 64 -13.17 5.39 0.36
CA ALA A 64 -13.69 6.62 -0.24
C ALA A 64 -15.15 6.91 0.14
N GLY A 65 -15.82 6.02 0.87
CA GLY A 65 -17.21 6.21 1.32
C GLY A 65 -18.22 6.21 0.16
N ILE A 66 -17.93 5.47 -0.92
CA ILE A 66 -18.74 5.44 -2.14
C ILE A 66 -19.21 4.02 -2.46
N SER A 67 -20.34 3.92 -3.16
CA SER A 67 -20.88 2.63 -3.55
C SER A 67 -19.96 1.89 -4.53
N LYS A 68 -19.98 0.55 -4.50
CA LYS A 68 -19.24 -0.30 -5.45
C LYS A 68 -19.58 0.01 -6.92
N ALA A 69 -20.83 0.35 -7.21
CA ALA A 69 -21.25 0.75 -8.55
C ALA A 69 -20.58 2.06 -8.99
N THR A 70 -20.49 3.03 -8.07
CA THR A 70 -19.78 4.30 -8.28
C THR A 70 -18.29 4.06 -8.52
N VAL A 71 -17.64 3.18 -7.75
CA VAL A 71 -16.23 2.80 -7.97
C VAL A 71 -16.01 2.20 -9.37
N ILE A 72 -16.90 1.31 -9.82
CA ILE A 72 -16.78 0.69 -11.14
C ILE A 72 -16.95 1.74 -12.26
N ARG A 73 -17.90 2.68 -12.10
CA ARG A 73 -18.07 3.80 -13.02
C ARG A 73 -16.84 4.69 -13.03
N ALA A 74 -16.35 5.07 -11.86
CA ALA A 74 -15.20 5.95 -11.70
C ALA A 74 -13.93 5.36 -12.30
N LYS A 75 -13.68 4.07 -12.05
CA LYS A 75 -12.61 3.32 -12.70
C LYS A 75 -12.67 3.44 -14.23
N ARG A 76 -13.85 3.17 -14.83
CA ARG A 76 -14.01 3.23 -16.28
C ARG A 76 -13.78 4.64 -16.82
N ASN A 77 -14.24 5.66 -16.09
CA ASN A 77 -14.03 7.05 -16.48
C ASN A 77 -12.54 7.43 -16.41
N LEU A 78 -11.86 7.15 -15.29
CA LEU A 78 -10.43 7.42 -15.12
C LEU A 78 -9.56 6.66 -16.13
N GLU A 79 -9.95 5.45 -16.52
CA GLU A 79 -9.29 4.66 -17.56
C GLU A 79 -9.51 5.25 -18.95
N HIS A 80 -10.74 5.70 -19.25
CA HIS A 80 -11.07 6.38 -20.50
C HIS A 80 -10.32 7.71 -20.67
N LEU A 81 -10.21 8.48 -19.59
CA LEU A 81 -9.47 9.75 -19.54
C LEU A 81 -7.95 9.56 -19.48
N GLY A 82 -7.46 8.33 -19.38
CA GLY A 82 -6.02 8.02 -19.41
C GLY A 82 -5.27 8.32 -18.10
N PHE A 83 -5.95 8.68 -17.01
CA PHE A 83 -5.32 8.91 -15.70
C PHE A 83 -4.81 7.62 -15.05
N ILE A 84 -5.46 6.49 -15.33
CA ILE A 84 -5.05 5.16 -14.86
C ILE A 84 -5.08 4.14 -16.00
N THR A 85 -4.23 3.13 -15.92
CA THR A 85 -4.29 1.93 -16.75
C THR A 85 -4.52 0.71 -15.87
N VAL A 86 -5.46 -0.15 -16.24
CA VAL A 86 -5.73 -1.38 -15.50
C VAL A 86 -4.87 -2.50 -16.08
N ILE A 87 -3.81 -2.87 -15.38
CA ILE A 87 -2.90 -3.94 -15.82
C ILE A 87 -3.58 -5.30 -15.67
N GLN A 88 -4.21 -5.53 -14.52
CA GLN A 88 -4.85 -6.79 -14.21
C GLN A 88 -6.21 -6.54 -13.55
N PRO A 89 -7.33 -6.93 -14.19
CA PRO A 89 -8.63 -6.85 -13.57
C PRO A 89 -8.73 -7.84 -12.40
N GLY A 90 -9.13 -7.35 -11.22
CA GLY A 90 -9.40 -8.22 -10.08
C GLY A 90 -10.58 -9.15 -10.35
N ARG A 91 -10.44 -10.42 -9.95
CA ARG A 91 -11.53 -11.40 -9.85
C ARG A 91 -12.10 -11.38 -8.44
N ARG A 92 -13.16 -12.15 -8.19
CA ARG A 92 -13.79 -12.26 -6.87
C ARG A 92 -12.73 -12.62 -5.81
N GLY A 93 -12.50 -11.70 -4.86
CA GLY A 93 -11.52 -11.87 -3.79
C GLY A 93 -10.07 -11.53 -4.15
N SER A 94 -9.79 -11.05 -5.37
CA SER A 94 -8.45 -10.57 -5.76
C SER A 94 -8.45 -9.07 -6.02
N ALA A 95 -7.34 -8.40 -5.69
CA ALA A 95 -7.16 -6.99 -5.98
C ALA A 95 -7.09 -6.73 -7.49
N THR A 96 -7.56 -5.55 -7.90
CA THR A 96 -7.28 -5.01 -9.22
C THR A 96 -5.93 -4.31 -9.17
N VAL A 97 -5.13 -4.49 -10.22
CA VAL A 97 -3.82 -3.86 -10.36
C VAL A 97 -3.96 -2.64 -11.26
N TYR A 98 -3.66 -1.47 -10.69
CA TYR A 98 -3.74 -0.18 -11.36
C TYR A 98 -2.35 0.39 -11.58
N LYS A 99 -2.14 1.07 -12.70
CA LYS A 99 -0.96 1.88 -12.97
C LYS A 99 -1.42 3.33 -13.17
N PRO A 100 -1.14 4.25 -12.24
CA PRO A 100 -1.36 5.67 -12.47
C PRO A 100 -0.47 6.15 -13.62
N ASN A 101 -1.02 7.03 -14.46
CA ASN A 101 -0.29 7.59 -15.59
C ASN A 101 0.44 8.87 -15.19
N PHE A 102 1.60 8.71 -14.54
CA PHE A 102 2.41 9.84 -14.10
C PHE A 102 3.08 10.61 -15.25
N ASP A 103 3.09 10.05 -16.46
CA ASP A 103 3.65 10.71 -17.65
C ASP A 103 2.81 11.91 -18.11
N LEU A 104 1.56 12.03 -17.63
CA LEU A 104 0.71 13.21 -17.84
C LEU A 104 1.23 14.46 -17.12
N VAL A 105 2.13 14.29 -16.15
CA VAL A 105 2.65 15.38 -15.34
C VAL A 105 3.95 15.91 -15.97
N PRO A 106 4.03 17.22 -16.28
CA PRO A 106 5.24 17.83 -16.82
C PRO A 106 6.44 17.60 -15.88
N ARG A 107 7.61 17.26 -16.43
CA ARG A 107 8.82 17.07 -15.61
C ARG A 107 9.27 18.42 -15.05
N LYS A 108 9.50 18.48 -13.73
CA LYS A 108 10.02 19.66 -13.04
C LYS A 108 11.33 20.09 -13.69
N GLY A 109 11.35 21.28 -14.30
CA GLY A 109 12.57 21.90 -14.84
C GLY A 109 12.88 21.65 -16.32
N VAL A 110 11.98 21.03 -17.09
CA VAL A 110 12.05 21.12 -18.56
C VAL A 110 11.08 22.22 -18.99
N THR A 111 11.50 23.47 -18.82
CA THR A 111 11.16 24.46 -19.84
C THR A 111 11.84 23.96 -21.10
N ASP A 112 11.08 23.45 -22.07
CA ASP A 112 11.61 23.40 -23.42
C ASP A 112 12.05 24.83 -23.72
N ASP A 113 13.36 25.02 -23.83
CA ASP A 113 13.96 26.25 -24.29
C ASP A 113 13.42 26.48 -25.69
N THR A 114 12.29 27.18 -25.80
CA THR A 114 11.98 27.97 -26.97
C THR A 114 12.93 29.15 -26.97
N GLU A 115 14.21 28.86 -27.20
CA GLU A 115 15.12 29.82 -27.81
C GLU A 115 14.50 30.19 -29.15
N THR A 116 13.96 31.40 -29.26
CA THR A 116 14.53 32.49 -30.07
C THR A 116 13.49 33.61 -30.19
N LYS A 117 13.98 34.84 -30.01
CA LYS A 117 13.32 36.17 -30.09
C LYS A 117 12.78 36.61 -28.73
N GLY A 118 13.30 37.66 -28.09
CA GLY A 118 14.16 38.73 -28.53
C GLY A 118 13.93 39.87 -27.56
N ILE A 119 15.03 40.39 -27.01
CA ILE A 119 15.19 41.48 -26.04
C ILE A 119 14.31 42.70 -26.37
N THR A 120 13.65 43.31 -25.36
CA THR A 120 13.93 44.69 -24.87
C THR A 120 13.00 45.09 -23.71
N HIS A 121 13.61 45.26 -22.53
CA HIS A 121 13.48 46.35 -21.56
C HIS A 121 12.11 46.97 -21.17
N ASP A 122 11.96 47.03 -19.84
CA ASP A 122 11.56 48.20 -19.03
C ASP A 122 10.10 48.39 -18.59
N THR A 123 9.94 48.18 -17.27
CA THR A 123 9.49 49.18 -16.28
C THR A 123 7.99 49.37 -16.01
N GLU A 124 7.67 49.14 -14.73
CA GLU A 124 6.63 49.75 -13.87
C GLU A 124 5.13 49.43 -14.04
N THR A 125 4.60 48.86 -12.96
CA THR A 125 3.51 49.37 -12.10
C THR A 125 2.18 49.84 -12.72
N ALA A 126 1.11 49.24 -12.16
CA ALA A 126 -0.22 49.82 -11.91
C ALA A 126 -1.39 49.38 -12.81
N ALA A 127 -2.42 48.92 -12.11
CA ALA A 127 -3.84 49.23 -12.28
C ALA A 127 -4.62 48.68 -13.49
N ILE A 128 -5.66 47.90 -13.14
CA ILE A 128 -7.07 48.04 -13.56
C ILE A 128 -7.31 48.19 -15.07
N GLY A 129 -8.10 47.27 -15.65
CA GLY A 129 -8.85 47.62 -16.84
C GLY A 129 -9.39 46.45 -17.64
N CYS A 130 -10.63 46.08 -17.33
CA CYS A 130 -11.55 45.52 -18.30
C CYS A 130 -11.67 46.49 -19.51
N MET A 131 -11.45 46.02 -20.74
CA MET A 131 -12.13 46.52 -21.93
C MET A 131 -12.20 45.43 -23.01
N ASP A 132 -13.45 45.10 -23.34
CA ASP A 132 -13.89 44.54 -24.62
C ASP A 132 -13.57 45.48 -25.79
N ALA A 133 -13.28 44.89 -26.95
CA ALA A 133 -13.77 45.26 -28.29
C ALA A 133 -12.72 44.85 -29.35
N THR A 134 -12.96 43.78 -30.11
CA THR A 134 -13.53 43.73 -31.47
C THR A 134 -12.56 44.07 -32.60
N GLU A 135 -12.67 43.22 -33.64
CA GLU A 135 -12.45 43.50 -35.07
C GLU A 135 -11.10 43.12 -35.74
N THR A 136 -11.18 41.94 -36.37
CA THR A 136 -10.95 41.65 -37.81
C THR A 136 -9.55 41.73 -38.43
N ALA A 137 -9.06 40.56 -38.85
CA ALA A 137 -8.70 40.20 -40.24
C ALA A 137 -8.40 38.68 -40.27
N GLU A 138 -9.30 37.84 -40.77
CA GLU A 138 -9.31 37.30 -42.15
C GLU A 138 -8.03 36.55 -42.55
N TYR A 139 -8.07 35.21 -42.57
CA TYR A 139 -7.96 34.36 -43.77
C TYR A 139 -7.77 32.87 -43.40
N GLY A 140 -8.48 31.97 -44.08
CA GLY A 140 -8.09 30.55 -44.18
C GLY A 140 -9.13 29.51 -43.79
N SER A 141 -10.28 29.52 -44.47
CA SER A 141 -11.12 28.33 -44.67
C SER A 141 -10.34 27.25 -45.41
N THR A 142 -10.34 26.00 -44.94
CA THR A 142 -10.94 24.83 -45.62
C THR A 142 -10.60 23.53 -44.89
N ASP A 143 -11.66 22.78 -44.64
CA ASP A 143 -11.84 21.35 -44.88
C ASP A 143 -11.19 20.28 -43.98
N ASP A 144 -12.14 19.55 -43.40
CA ASP A 144 -12.22 18.10 -43.38
C ASP A 144 -11.36 17.32 -42.38
N THR A 145 -12.07 16.97 -41.32
CA THR A 145 -11.83 15.85 -40.42
C THR A 145 -12.03 14.51 -41.16
N PRO A 146 -11.03 13.62 -41.22
CA PRO A 146 -11.32 12.19 -41.29
C PRO A 146 -11.21 11.57 -39.89
N SER A 147 -12.39 11.29 -39.33
CA SER A 147 -12.60 10.40 -38.19
C SER A 147 -12.26 8.97 -38.61
N TYR A 148 -11.22 8.38 -38.03
CA TYR A 148 -10.93 6.95 -38.15
C TYR A 148 -11.46 6.21 -36.91
N LEU A 149 -12.74 5.89 -36.93
CA LEU A 149 -13.30 4.79 -36.14
C LEU A 149 -13.04 3.49 -36.91
N PRO A 150 -12.29 2.51 -36.35
CA PRO A 150 -12.23 1.19 -36.94
C PRO A 150 -13.57 0.47 -36.71
N ASP A 151 -14.30 0.30 -37.81
CA ASP A 151 -15.51 -0.51 -37.87
C ASP A 151 -15.24 -1.96 -37.45
N ARG A 152 -16.21 -2.46 -36.69
CA ARG A 152 -16.30 -3.82 -36.17
C ARG A 152 -16.63 -4.78 -37.34
N PRO A 153 -15.87 -5.87 -37.58
CA PRO A 153 -16.27 -6.81 -38.60
C PRO A 153 -17.44 -7.66 -38.12
N THR A 154 -18.56 -7.44 -38.79
CA THR A 154 -19.80 -8.22 -38.78
C THR A 154 -19.53 -9.64 -39.29
N ARG A 155 -20.19 -10.59 -38.63
CA ARG A 155 -20.20 -12.02 -38.93
C ARG A 155 -21.18 -12.30 -40.08
N ALA A 156 -20.71 -12.87 -41.19
CA ALA A 156 -21.48 -13.77 -42.07
C ALA A 156 -20.58 -14.39 -43.16
N GLU A 157 -20.68 -15.73 -43.29
CA GLU A 157 -20.48 -16.55 -44.51
C GLU A 157 -19.07 -16.56 -45.14
N SER A 158 -18.25 -17.61 -45.06
CA SER A 158 -18.32 -18.91 -45.75
C SER A 158 -16.88 -19.47 -45.63
N GLN A 159 -16.53 -20.74 -45.49
CA GLN A 159 -17.00 -21.95 -46.14
C GLN A 159 -16.46 -23.13 -45.30
N ILE A 160 -17.31 -24.13 -45.10
CA ILE A 160 -16.99 -25.39 -44.46
C ILE A 160 -16.22 -26.22 -45.48
N ASP A 161 -14.91 -26.38 -45.29
CA ASP A 161 -14.18 -27.47 -45.93
C ASP A 161 -14.26 -28.71 -45.05
N ARG A 162 -15.00 -29.68 -45.58
CA ARG A 162 -15.04 -31.08 -45.18
C ARG A 162 -13.61 -31.62 -45.09
N ILE A 163 -13.13 -31.85 -43.87
CA ILE A 163 -12.08 -32.83 -43.64
C ILE A 163 -12.80 -34.16 -43.46
N GLU A 164 -12.69 -35.01 -44.48
CA GLU A 164 -13.10 -36.41 -44.41
C GLU A 164 -12.25 -37.11 -43.34
N PHE A 165 -12.89 -37.49 -42.23
CA PHE A 165 -12.26 -38.34 -41.22
C PHE A 165 -12.12 -39.75 -41.80
N ALA A 166 -10.91 -40.09 -42.25
CA ALA A 166 -10.50 -41.46 -42.47
C ALA A 166 -10.61 -42.26 -41.15
N ALA A 167 -11.10 -43.49 -41.24
CA ALA A 167 -11.33 -44.39 -40.11
C ALA A 167 -10.06 -44.58 -39.24
N PRO A 168 -10.20 -44.71 -37.91
CA PRO A 168 -9.06 -44.89 -37.02
C PRO A 168 -8.36 -46.22 -37.30
N VAL A 169 -7.15 -46.14 -37.86
CA VAL A 169 -6.22 -47.26 -37.93
C VAL A 169 -5.75 -47.57 -36.50
N ALA A 170 -5.94 -48.82 -36.08
CA ALA A 170 -5.55 -49.31 -34.77
C ALA A 170 -4.03 -49.11 -34.54
N PRO A 171 -3.60 -48.58 -33.38
CA PRO A 171 -2.18 -48.49 -33.06
C PRO A 171 -1.57 -49.90 -32.89
N PRO A 172 -0.37 -50.15 -33.42
CA PRO A 172 0.28 -51.46 -33.34
C PRO A 172 0.59 -51.86 -31.89
N LEU A 173 0.27 -53.12 -31.57
CA LEU A 173 0.75 -53.85 -30.41
C LEU A 173 2.29 -53.86 -30.41
N ALA A 174 2.91 -52.93 -29.71
CA ALA A 174 4.31 -52.98 -29.32
C ALA A 174 4.37 -52.69 -27.83
N GLY A 175 4.48 -53.76 -27.04
CA GLY A 175 4.61 -53.68 -25.59
C GLY A 175 5.89 -52.92 -25.22
N PRO A 176 5.82 -51.92 -24.32
CA PRO A 176 7.02 -51.38 -23.72
C PRO A 176 7.61 -52.44 -22.79
N SER A 177 8.76 -52.94 -23.21
CA SER A 177 9.67 -53.78 -22.42
C SER A 177 9.93 -53.12 -21.07
N ALA A 178 9.74 -53.91 -20.01
CA ALA A 178 10.07 -53.53 -18.65
C ALA A 178 11.57 -53.20 -18.55
N ALA A 179 11.89 -51.91 -18.59
CA ALA A 179 13.15 -51.42 -18.09
C ALA A 179 13.07 -51.48 -16.56
N THR A 180 13.85 -52.39 -15.98
CA THR A 180 14.09 -52.54 -14.55
C THR A 180 14.50 -51.21 -13.94
N ALA A 181 13.54 -50.49 -13.37
CA ALA A 181 13.78 -49.42 -12.44
C ALA A 181 13.91 -50.04 -11.05
N GLU A 182 15.01 -49.74 -10.39
CA GLU A 182 15.23 -49.97 -8.97
C GLU A 182 14.00 -49.52 -8.15
N PRO A 183 13.68 -50.16 -7.02
CA PRO A 183 12.49 -49.86 -6.24
C PRO A 183 12.66 -48.52 -5.52
N ALA A 184 12.54 -47.42 -6.26
CA ALA A 184 12.33 -46.11 -5.70
C ALA A 184 10.92 -46.11 -5.08
N ASN A 185 10.89 -45.88 -3.79
CA ASN A 185 9.76 -45.76 -2.86
C ASN A 185 8.62 -44.81 -3.30
N GLU A 186 8.11 -44.90 -4.53
CA GLU A 186 7.02 -44.06 -5.04
C GLU A 186 5.65 -44.51 -4.51
N GLY A 187 5.50 -45.79 -4.15
CA GLY A 187 4.27 -46.30 -3.53
C GLY A 187 4.04 -45.84 -2.09
N SER A 188 5.12 -45.61 -1.33
CA SER A 188 5.03 -45.31 0.11
C SER A 188 4.44 -43.92 0.37
N PHE A 189 4.85 -42.90 -0.39
CA PHE A 189 4.29 -41.56 -0.23
C PHE A 189 2.78 -41.51 -0.51
N GLU A 190 2.30 -42.26 -1.50
CA GLU A 190 0.88 -42.26 -1.86
C GLU A 190 0.01 -42.93 -0.80
N GLU A 191 0.53 -43.94 -0.11
CA GLU A 191 -0.13 -44.60 1.01
C GLU A 191 -0.33 -43.63 2.19
N LEU A 192 0.73 -42.90 2.57
CA LEU A 192 0.66 -41.85 3.60
C LEU A 192 -0.30 -40.72 3.20
N TRP A 193 -0.25 -40.30 1.93
CA TRP A 193 -1.12 -39.25 1.41
C TRP A 193 -2.60 -39.63 1.44
N ARG A 194 -2.92 -40.91 1.17
CA ARG A 194 -4.28 -41.45 1.28
C ARG A 194 -4.72 -41.56 2.73
N ALA A 195 -3.85 -42.01 3.63
CA ALA A 195 -4.16 -42.18 5.05
C ALA A 195 -4.48 -40.86 5.78
N TYR A 196 -3.84 -39.75 5.40
CA TYR A 196 -4.04 -38.45 6.06
C TYR A 196 -5.30 -37.67 5.61
N ASP A 197 -5.84 -37.98 4.42
CA ASP A 197 -7.06 -37.40 3.83
C ASP A 197 -7.19 -35.85 3.88
N HIS A 198 -6.06 -35.12 3.80
CA HIS A 198 -6.04 -33.66 3.64
C HIS A 198 -5.29 -33.25 2.38
N LYS A 199 -6.02 -33.19 1.26
CA LYS A 199 -5.49 -33.06 -0.10
C LYS A 199 -5.07 -31.63 -0.48
N ARG A 200 -4.26 -30.96 0.33
CA ARG A 200 -3.71 -29.62 0.03
C ARG A 200 -2.19 -29.66 -0.09
N LYS A 201 -1.65 -28.98 -1.12
CA LYS A 201 -0.19 -28.81 -1.34
C LYS A 201 0.59 -30.14 -1.48
N LYS A 202 0.13 -31.05 -2.36
CA LYS A 202 0.77 -32.36 -2.64
C LYS A 202 2.26 -32.24 -2.99
N ALA A 203 2.65 -31.22 -3.77
CA ALA A 203 4.04 -31.01 -4.18
C ALA A 203 4.96 -30.67 -2.99
N GLU A 204 4.51 -29.82 -2.07
CA GLU A 204 5.26 -29.48 -0.85
C GLU A 204 5.39 -30.70 0.07
N ALA A 205 4.35 -31.51 0.16
CA ALA A 205 4.37 -32.74 0.96
C ALA A 205 5.30 -33.82 0.36
N LYS A 206 5.34 -33.97 -0.97
CA LYS A 206 6.29 -34.87 -1.64
C LYS A 206 7.73 -34.42 -1.41
N ALA A 207 7.98 -33.11 -1.44
CA ALA A 207 9.29 -32.54 -1.13
C ALA A 207 9.71 -32.76 0.32
N ALA A 208 8.80 -32.55 1.29
CA ALA A 208 9.07 -32.81 2.71
C ALA A 208 9.33 -34.30 2.98
N TYR A 209 8.56 -35.19 2.37
CA TYR A 209 8.75 -36.64 2.47
C TYR A 209 10.07 -37.11 1.85
N ALA A 210 10.43 -36.58 0.67
CA ALA A 210 11.69 -36.89 0.03
C ALA A 210 12.91 -36.40 0.84
N LYS A 211 12.80 -35.25 1.53
CA LYS A 211 13.85 -34.74 2.43
C LYS A 211 14.10 -35.64 3.64
N LEU A 212 13.07 -36.30 4.14
CA LEU A 212 13.16 -37.14 5.33
C LEU A 212 13.76 -38.53 5.02
N ALA A 213 13.81 -38.93 3.73
CA ALA A 213 14.27 -40.24 3.26
C ALA A 213 13.86 -41.41 4.18
N PRO A 214 12.56 -41.58 4.46
CA PRO A 214 12.10 -42.47 5.51
C PRO A 214 12.42 -43.94 5.22
N ASN A 215 13.04 -44.61 6.18
CA ASN A 215 13.19 -46.07 6.20
C ASN A 215 11.80 -46.74 6.22
N PRO A 216 11.67 -47.99 5.73
CA PRO A 216 10.37 -48.68 5.64
C PRO A 216 9.64 -48.80 6.99
N GLU A 217 10.38 -48.93 8.10
CA GLU A 217 9.81 -48.95 9.45
C GLU A 217 9.29 -47.58 9.90
N LEU A 218 9.96 -46.50 9.52
CA LEU A 218 9.54 -45.13 9.82
C LEU A 218 8.31 -44.77 8.98
N HIS A 219 8.28 -45.21 7.72
CA HIS A 219 7.13 -45.07 6.85
C HIS A 219 5.87 -45.74 7.45
N ALA A 220 5.99 -46.99 7.92
CA ALA A 220 4.88 -47.71 8.55
C ALA A 220 4.35 -46.97 9.80
N LYS A 221 5.25 -46.40 10.62
CA LYS A 221 4.87 -45.58 11.78
C LYS A 221 4.13 -44.31 11.37
N MET A 222 4.57 -43.63 10.30
CA MET A 222 3.91 -42.43 9.79
C MET A 222 2.50 -42.74 9.25
N VAL A 223 2.31 -43.87 8.57
CA VAL A 223 0.98 -44.27 8.06
C VAL A 223 0.01 -44.56 9.21
N ASP A 224 0.46 -45.28 10.25
CA ASP A 224 -0.36 -45.53 11.45
C ASP A 224 -0.70 -44.23 12.21
N ALA A 225 0.28 -43.34 12.38
CA ALA A 225 0.07 -42.03 13.00
C ALA A 225 -0.90 -41.16 12.18
N ALA A 226 -0.76 -41.14 10.85
CA ALA A 226 -1.67 -40.42 9.95
C ALA A 226 -3.11 -40.95 10.06
N GLY A 227 -3.29 -42.28 10.14
CA GLY A 227 -4.59 -42.90 10.35
C GLY A 227 -5.22 -42.53 11.71
N LYS A 228 -4.43 -42.53 12.79
CA LYS A 228 -4.89 -42.11 14.12
C LYS A 228 -5.31 -40.64 14.15
N TRP A 229 -4.54 -39.77 13.48
CA TRP A 229 -4.89 -38.37 13.30
C TRP A 229 -6.21 -38.26 12.53
N PHE A 230 -6.32 -38.87 11.36
CA PHE A 230 -7.55 -38.83 10.55
C PHE A 230 -8.79 -39.31 11.34
N ALA A 231 -8.71 -40.43 12.04
CA ALA A 231 -9.82 -40.96 12.85
C ALA A 231 -10.25 -39.98 13.96
N ARG A 232 -9.28 -39.34 14.63
CA ARG A 232 -9.56 -38.33 15.67
C ARG A 232 -10.17 -37.05 15.10
N TRP A 233 -9.78 -36.66 13.89
CA TRP A 233 -10.37 -35.52 13.18
C TRP A 233 -11.79 -35.84 12.68
N ALA A 234 -12.02 -37.03 12.13
CA ALA A 234 -13.33 -37.50 11.71
C ALA A 234 -14.32 -37.53 12.89
N ALA A 235 -13.85 -37.96 14.07
CA ALA A 235 -14.65 -37.97 15.30
C ALA A 235 -15.03 -36.57 15.83
N GLN A 236 -14.44 -35.48 15.32
CA GLN A 236 -14.77 -34.12 15.76
C GLN A 236 -15.95 -33.51 14.99
N GLU A 237 -16.44 -34.13 13.91
CA GLU A 237 -17.58 -33.70 13.06
C GLU A 237 -17.53 -32.23 12.56
N LYS A 238 -16.41 -31.53 12.75
CA LYS A 238 -16.18 -30.15 12.29
C LYS A 238 -15.36 -30.17 11.00
N THR A 239 -16.04 -29.97 9.87
CA THR A 239 -15.40 -29.91 8.54
C THR A 239 -14.43 -28.74 8.38
N ASP A 240 -14.60 -27.68 9.18
CA ASP A 240 -13.86 -26.41 9.06
C ASP A 240 -12.79 -26.19 10.15
N ALA A 241 -12.52 -27.20 10.98
CA ALA A 241 -11.47 -27.09 11.98
C ALA A 241 -10.08 -27.05 11.28
N PRO A 242 -9.18 -26.12 11.68
CA PRO A 242 -7.94 -25.84 10.95
C PRO A 242 -6.98 -27.03 11.01
N ARG A 243 -6.83 -27.73 9.88
CA ARG A 243 -5.94 -28.88 9.72
C ARG A 243 -4.53 -28.44 9.35
N PHE A 244 -3.51 -29.11 9.87
CA PHE A 244 -2.15 -28.97 9.36
C PHE A 244 -2.05 -29.60 7.96
N THR A 245 -1.32 -28.97 7.06
CA THR A 245 -0.93 -29.56 5.77
C THR A 245 0.07 -30.68 6.01
N LEU A 246 0.01 -31.79 5.24
CA LEU A 246 0.91 -32.94 5.42
C LEU A 246 2.39 -32.52 5.43
N ALA A 247 2.78 -31.54 4.61
CA ALA A 247 4.13 -30.98 4.61
C ALA A 247 4.56 -30.46 6.00
N LYS A 248 3.70 -29.71 6.70
CA LYS A 248 3.99 -29.17 8.04
C LYS A 248 3.95 -30.24 9.12
N TRP A 249 3.10 -31.26 8.94
CA TRP A 249 3.01 -32.39 9.85
C TRP A 249 4.29 -33.25 9.79
N ILE A 250 4.83 -33.47 8.58
CA ILE A 250 6.11 -34.15 8.36
C ILE A 250 7.29 -33.27 8.85
N GLU A 251 7.32 -31.98 8.50
CA GLU A 251 8.41 -31.06 8.87
C GLU A 251 8.55 -30.83 10.38
N ARG A 252 7.46 -30.96 11.13
CA ARG A 252 7.47 -30.78 12.59
C ARG A 252 7.65 -32.07 13.37
N GLU A 253 7.89 -33.17 12.67
CA GLU A 253 8.03 -34.51 13.27
C GLU A 253 6.82 -34.88 14.16
N GLU A 254 5.64 -34.35 13.83
CA GLU A 254 4.40 -34.55 14.61
C GLU A 254 3.86 -35.99 14.49
N TYR A 255 4.57 -36.88 13.78
CA TYR A 255 4.32 -38.32 13.75
C TYR A 255 4.68 -39.03 15.05
N GLU A 256 5.49 -38.41 15.94
CA GLU A 256 5.77 -38.92 17.29
C GLU A 256 4.79 -38.39 18.35
N CYS A 257 4.01 -37.36 18.01
CA CYS A 257 3.06 -36.72 18.91
C CYS A 257 1.66 -37.34 18.82
N GLU A 258 1.03 -37.54 19.97
CA GLU A 258 -0.39 -37.90 20.01
C GLU A 258 -1.25 -36.75 19.44
N PRO A 259 -2.30 -37.08 18.66
CA PRO A 259 -3.13 -36.07 18.01
C PRO A 259 -3.79 -35.15 19.06
N PRO A 260 -3.89 -33.83 18.78
CA PRO A 260 -4.49 -32.88 19.72
C PRO A 260 -5.90 -33.31 20.15
N THR A 261 -6.11 -33.40 21.46
CA THR A 261 -7.40 -33.76 22.06
C THR A 261 -8.37 -32.59 21.95
N ALA A 262 -9.19 -32.64 20.89
CA ALA A 262 -10.34 -31.81 20.61
C ALA A 262 -10.05 -30.32 20.31
N TYR A 263 -10.51 -29.86 19.15
CA TYR A 263 -10.64 -28.44 18.85
C TYR A 263 -11.66 -27.80 19.80
N LYS A 264 -11.17 -27.20 20.90
CA LYS A 264 -11.92 -26.20 21.65
C LYS A 264 -11.99 -24.97 20.76
N THR A 265 -13.19 -24.68 20.25
CA THR A 265 -13.47 -23.35 19.67
C THR A 265 -12.99 -22.36 20.71
N LYS A 266 -11.96 -21.59 20.40
CA LYS A 266 -11.49 -20.54 21.31
C LYS A 266 -12.70 -19.64 21.49
N ASP A 267 -13.33 -19.68 22.66
CA ASP A 267 -14.40 -18.76 23.03
C ASP A 267 -13.84 -17.36 22.80
N ARG A 268 -14.18 -16.79 21.65
CA ARG A 268 -14.02 -15.38 21.39
C ARG A 268 -14.99 -14.75 22.36
N LYS A 269 -14.46 -14.39 23.54
CA LYS A 269 -14.99 -13.34 24.40
C LYS A 269 -15.58 -12.30 23.45
N ALA A 270 -16.90 -12.09 23.55
CA ALA A 270 -17.67 -11.24 22.66
C ALA A 270 -16.83 -10.01 22.32
N ALA A 271 -16.66 -9.78 21.02
CA ALA A 271 -15.93 -8.62 20.52
C ALA A 271 -16.55 -7.39 21.18
N SER A 272 -15.88 -6.85 22.19
CA SER A 272 -16.05 -5.47 22.57
C SER A 272 -15.89 -4.68 21.29
N GLU A 273 -16.88 -3.85 21.00
CA GLU A 273 -16.97 -2.99 19.82
C GLU A 273 -15.58 -2.49 19.39
N PRO A 274 -15.31 -2.43 18.06
CA PRO A 274 -14.07 -1.83 17.59
C PRO A 274 -13.99 -0.41 18.13
N LYS A 275 -13.11 -0.18 19.12
CA LYS A 275 -12.75 1.18 19.53
C LYS A 275 -12.38 1.92 18.25
N PRO A 276 -13.04 3.04 17.91
CA PRO A 276 -12.69 3.80 16.74
C PRO A 276 -11.21 4.16 16.85
N LYS A 277 -10.43 3.86 15.80
CA LYS A 277 -9.13 4.48 15.62
C LYS A 277 -9.36 5.98 15.77
N PRO A 278 -8.63 6.69 16.65
CA PRO A 278 -8.77 8.14 16.69
C PRO A 278 -8.34 8.65 15.33
N THR A 279 -9.32 9.02 14.50
CA THR A 279 -9.14 10.12 13.56
C THR A 279 -8.68 11.28 14.43
N VAL A 280 -7.37 11.53 14.47
CA VAL A 280 -6.81 12.74 15.06
C VAL A 280 -7.33 13.87 14.18
N ARG A 281 -8.54 14.33 14.49
CA ARG A 281 -8.95 15.67 14.08
C ARG A 281 -7.87 16.58 14.68
N PRO A 282 -7.24 17.47 13.89
CA PRO A 282 -6.28 18.40 14.44
C PRO A 282 -6.98 19.09 15.61
N ARG A 283 -6.46 18.87 16.83
CA ARG A 283 -6.91 19.65 17.97
C ARG A 283 -6.53 21.09 17.62
N GLY A 284 -7.50 22.00 17.76
CA GLY A 284 -7.29 23.41 17.45
C GLY A 284 -6.08 23.99 18.19
N PRO A 285 -5.59 25.17 17.78
CA PRO A 285 -4.46 25.81 18.42
C PRO A 285 -4.68 25.91 19.94
N ARG A 286 -3.67 25.52 20.72
CA ARG A 286 -3.71 25.58 22.18
C ARG A 286 -2.46 26.26 22.71
N VAL A 287 -2.63 27.13 23.70
CA VAL A 287 -1.52 27.80 24.38
C VAL A 287 -1.04 26.89 25.50
N VAL A 288 0.27 26.64 25.52
CA VAL A 288 0.92 25.76 26.49
C VAL A 288 2.08 26.48 27.15
N ASP A 289 2.36 26.14 28.40
CA ASP A 289 3.54 26.61 29.11
C ASP A 289 4.60 25.49 29.15
N ILE A 290 5.86 25.87 28.96
CA ILE A 290 7.02 24.96 29.06
C ILE A 290 7.49 24.97 30.51
N HIS A 291 7.35 23.84 31.20
CA HIS A 291 7.73 23.72 32.61
C HIS A 291 9.16 23.22 32.80
N ASP A 292 9.60 22.35 31.91
CA ASP A 292 10.88 21.67 32.02
C ASP A 292 11.40 21.34 30.63
N ALA A 293 12.72 21.38 30.49
CA ALA A 293 13.43 21.16 29.24
C ALA A 293 14.81 20.55 29.54
N ASP A 294 15.04 19.35 29.02
CA ASP A 294 16.27 18.59 29.29
C ASP A 294 16.84 18.00 28.00
N LEU A 295 18.16 17.78 27.97
CA LEU A 295 18.86 17.11 26.88
C LEU A 295 19.12 15.66 27.25
N ASP A 296 18.41 14.77 26.56
CA ASP A 296 18.67 13.34 26.65
C ASP A 296 19.79 12.94 25.68
N VAL A 297 20.96 12.62 26.25
CA VAL A 297 22.14 12.10 25.54
C VAL A 297 22.34 10.61 25.85
N SER A 298 21.27 9.83 25.69
CA SER A 298 21.30 8.38 25.96
C SER A 298 22.18 7.59 24.98
N GLU A 299 22.34 8.06 23.73
CA GLU A 299 23.13 7.37 22.71
C GLU A 299 24.27 8.25 22.17
N PRO A 300 25.50 7.71 22.02
CA PRO A 300 26.59 8.47 21.44
C PRO A 300 26.29 8.85 19.98
N GLY A 301 26.26 10.16 19.73
CA GLY A 301 25.90 10.75 18.43
C GLY A 301 24.39 10.97 18.24
N SER A 302 23.59 10.90 19.30
CA SER A 302 22.21 11.39 19.28
C SER A 302 21.93 12.26 20.51
N GLN A 303 21.34 13.42 20.24
CA GLN A 303 20.90 14.36 21.26
C GLN A 303 19.42 14.65 21.03
N VAL A 304 18.60 14.43 22.06
CA VAL A 304 17.16 14.65 22.00
C VAL A 304 16.77 15.65 23.07
N LEU A 305 16.19 16.77 22.65
CA LEU A 305 15.57 17.74 23.55
C LEU A 305 14.21 17.20 23.99
N VAL A 306 14.02 17.06 25.30
CA VAL A 306 12.78 16.62 25.92
C VAL A 306 12.13 17.81 26.60
N LEU A 307 10.92 18.16 26.16
CA LEU A 307 10.12 19.25 26.70
C LEU A 307 8.95 18.71 27.50
N ILE A 308 8.61 19.35 28.61
CA ILE A 308 7.40 19.08 29.38
C ILE A 308 6.45 20.27 29.25
N PHE A 309 5.36 20.05 28.53
CA PHE A 309 4.30 21.04 28.31
C PHE A 309 3.15 20.85 29.29
N SER A 310 2.43 21.91 29.60
CA SER A 310 1.06 21.89 30.16
C SER A 310 0.16 22.87 29.41
N GLU A 311 -1.13 22.55 29.28
CA GLU A 311 -2.10 23.52 28.75
C GLU A 311 -2.42 24.55 29.83
N ARG A 312 -2.47 25.84 29.48
CA ARG A 312 -2.97 26.85 30.40
C ARG A 312 -4.37 26.46 30.89
N ASP A 313 -4.58 26.54 32.19
CA ASP A 313 -5.80 26.12 32.91
C ASP A 313 -6.00 24.60 33.10
N LYS A 314 -5.03 23.76 32.72
CA LYS A 314 -5.08 22.31 33.01
C LYS A 314 -3.76 21.81 33.61
N PRO A 315 -3.77 21.11 34.76
CA PRO A 315 -2.56 20.58 35.38
C PRO A 315 -2.01 19.33 34.66
N ILE A 316 -2.47 19.02 33.45
CA ILE A 316 -2.06 17.83 32.72
C ILE A 316 -0.79 18.17 31.95
N THR A 317 0.31 17.56 32.36
CA THR A 317 1.58 17.67 31.65
C THR A 317 1.76 16.54 30.64
N TRP A 318 2.42 16.82 29.52
CA TRP A 318 2.87 15.81 28.57
C TRP A 318 4.27 16.10 28.08
N ARG A 319 4.94 15.04 27.60
CA ARG A 319 6.31 15.11 27.10
C ARG A 319 6.30 15.23 25.58
N HIS A 320 7.15 16.12 25.07
CA HIS A 320 7.45 16.23 23.65
C HIS A 320 8.95 16.05 23.43
N ARG A 321 9.34 15.52 22.27
CA ARG A 321 10.73 15.18 21.97
C ARG A 321 11.13 15.74 20.61
N ILE A 322 12.21 16.51 20.59
CA ILE A 322 12.78 17.10 19.38
C ILE A 322 14.19 16.54 19.21
N ILE A 323 14.49 15.99 18.04
CA ILE A 323 15.79 15.38 17.76
C ILE A 323 16.76 16.45 17.26
N LEU A 324 17.77 16.80 18.06
CA LEU A 324 18.76 17.81 17.70
C LEU A 324 19.95 17.21 16.94
N GLU A 325 20.39 16.01 17.34
CA GLU A 325 21.43 15.25 16.65
C GLU A 325 20.96 13.81 16.44
N ASP A 326 21.20 13.27 15.25
CA ASP A 326 20.92 11.89 14.88
C ASP A 326 21.91 11.45 13.79
N LYS A 327 22.12 10.14 13.66
CA LYS A 327 22.95 9.58 12.58
C LYS A 327 22.30 9.77 11.21
N SER A 328 20.98 9.90 11.18
CA SER A 328 20.19 10.20 9.98
C SER A 328 20.11 11.71 9.76
N MET A 329 20.72 12.16 8.67
CA MET A 329 20.72 13.58 8.28
C MET A 329 19.29 14.13 8.09
N ASP A 330 18.38 13.34 7.53
CA ASP A 330 16.98 13.77 7.33
C ASP A 330 16.25 14.01 8.65
N ARG A 331 16.44 13.11 9.63
CA ARG A 331 15.84 13.25 10.97
C ARG A 331 16.44 14.43 11.73
N GLN A 332 17.76 14.59 11.63
CA GLN A 332 18.46 15.72 12.22
C GLN A 332 17.97 17.05 11.62
N GLN A 333 17.86 17.15 10.29
CA GLN A 333 17.33 18.35 9.64
C GLN A 333 15.89 18.65 10.03
N ALA A 334 15.03 17.63 10.10
CA ALA A 334 13.64 17.79 10.51
C ALA A 334 13.52 18.30 11.96
N GLY A 335 14.26 17.69 12.89
CA GLY A 335 14.23 18.10 14.29
C GLY A 335 14.90 19.46 14.53
N GLN A 336 15.98 19.80 13.82
CA GLN A 336 16.57 21.15 13.85
C GLN A 336 15.60 22.21 13.31
N LYS A 337 14.87 21.91 12.23
CA LYS A 337 13.82 22.79 11.71
C LYS A 337 12.71 23.01 12.73
N GLU A 338 12.26 21.93 13.39
CA GLU A 338 11.27 22.01 14.46
C GLU A 338 11.77 22.84 15.65
N PHE A 339 13.01 22.64 16.08
CA PHE A 339 13.63 23.41 17.15
C PHE A 339 13.72 24.91 16.82
N VAL A 340 14.15 25.26 15.61
CA VAL A 340 14.18 26.66 15.15
C VAL A 340 12.78 27.28 15.16
N GLN A 341 11.75 26.54 14.77
CA GLN A 341 10.37 27.03 14.85
C GLN A 341 9.95 27.31 16.30
N LEU A 342 10.29 26.43 17.24
CA LEU A 342 10.04 26.64 18.66
C LEU A 342 10.76 27.89 19.18
N VAL A 343 12.07 28.01 18.95
CA VAL A 343 12.87 29.16 19.41
C VAL A 343 12.32 30.48 18.87
N ASN A 344 11.97 30.52 17.59
CA ASN A 344 11.34 31.69 16.96
C ASN A 344 9.97 32.00 17.57
N ALA A 345 9.16 30.99 17.88
CA ALA A 345 7.85 31.16 18.49
C ALA A 345 7.95 31.69 19.94
N LEU A 346 9.02 31.35 20.66
CA LEU A 346 9.30 31.91 21.98
C LEU A 346 9.89 33.33 21.92
N GLY A 347 10.25 33.82 20.73
CA GLY A 347 10.87 35.14 20.55
C GLY A 347 12.33 35.21 21.02
N LEU A 348 13.01 34.07 21.12
CA LEU A 348 14.41 33.99 21.53
C LEU A 348 15.31 34.11 20.31
N ALA A 349 16.42 34.85 20.41
CA ALA A 349 17.39 35.00 19.32
C ALA A 349 18.28 33.75 19.14
N GLY A 350 18.34 32.92 20.17
CA GLY A 350 19.13 31.70 20.27
C GLY A 350 18.91 31.10 21.67
N VAL A 351 19.33 29.86 21.84
CA VAL A 351 19.22 29.14 23.12
C VAL A 351 20.56 28.50 23.40
N THR A 352 21.16 28.86 24.53
CA THR A 352 22.43 28.25 24.98
C THR A 352 22.21 27.22 26.08
N ASP A 353 21.19 27.41 26.89
CA ASP A 353 20.76 26.51 27.96
C ASP A 353 19.29 26.13 27.77
N THR A 354 18.94 24.85 27.95
CA THR A 354 17.55 24.39 27.83
C THR A 354 16.64 25.06 28.85
N ALA A 355 17.17 25.50 30.00
CA ALA A 355 16.40 26.25 30.99
C ALA A 355 15.83 27.57 30.45
N GLU A 356 16.42 28.15 29.40
CA GLU A 356 15.91 29.37 28.74
C GLU A 356 14.57 29.15 28.03
N LEU A 357 14.22 27.89 27.72
CA LEU A 357 12.94 27.54 27.10
C LEU A 357 11.79 27.56 28.12
N CYS A 358 12.10 27.41 29.41
CA CYS A 358 11.11 27.31 30.47
C CYS A 358 10.46 28.66 30.78
N GLY A 359 9.17 28.64 31.15
CA GLY A 359 8.44 29.85 31.55
C GLY A 359 7.94 30.73 30.40
N HIS A 360 8.25 30.37 29.15
CA HIS A 360 7.72 31.04 27.96
C HIS A 360 6.48 30.29 27.43
N PRO A 361 5.35 30.99 27.24
CA PRO A 361 4.17 30.38 26.64
C PRO A 361 4.32 30.26 25.12
N VAL A 362 3.77 29.18 24.57
CA VAL A 362 3.78 28.93 23.11
C VAL A 362 2.45 28.38 22.65
N THR A 363 1.98 28.82 21.48
CA THR A 363 0.81 28.24 20.83
C THR A 363 1.25 27.03 20.03
N ILE A 364 0.65 25.87 20.29
CA ILE A 364 0.92 24.61 19.59
C ILE A 364 -0.31 24.24 18.75
N THR A 365 -0.06 23.87 17.50
CA THR A 365 -1.04 23.22 16.61
C THR A 365 -0.55 21.83 16.22
N GLU A 366 -1.39 20.81 16.43
CA GLU A 366 -1.08 19.42 16.05
C GLU A 366 -1.35 19.21 14.55
N HIS A 367 -0.32 18.84 13.79
CA HIS A 367 -0.42 18.46 12.38
C HIS A 367 -0.05 16.99 12.17
N ALA A 368 -0.35 16.45 10.98
CA ALA A 368 0.00 15.07 10.62
C ALA A 368 1.51 14.79 10.63
N GLU A 369 2.33 15.84 10.43
CA GLU A 369 3.79 15.76 10.33
C GLU A 369 4.52 16.14 11.63
N GLY A 370 3.82 16.64 12.65
CA GLY A 370 4.43 17.08 13.91
C GLY A 370 3.68 18.22 14.60
N LEU A 371 4.33 18.87 15.56
CA LEU A 371 3.82 20.06 16.22
C LEU A 371 4.31 21.31 15.47
N GLN A 372 3.40 22.26 15.25
CA GLN A 372 3.74 23.60 14.77
C GLN A 372 3.64 24.59 15.93
N TYR A 373 4.67 25.43 16.07
CA TYR A 373 4.78 26.44 17.12
C TYR A 373 4.49 27.83 16.56
N ALA A 374 3.76 28.62 17.33
CA ALA A 374 3.50 30.04 17.06
C ALA A 374 3.59 30.82 18.38
N PRO A 375 3.86 32.14 18.34
CA PRO A 375 3.84 32.98 19.53
C PRO A 375 2.51 32.82 20.29
N ALA A 376 2.58 32.82 21.62
CA ALA A 376 1.39 32.84 22.43
C ALA A 376 0.66 34.18 22.24
N ILE A 377 -0.57 34.13 21.75
CA ILE A 377 -1.45 35.29 21.71
C ILE A 377 -2.30 35.20 22.98
N ASP A 378 -2.02 36.06 23.96
CA ASP A 378 -2.85 36.18 25.14
C ASP A 378 -4.21 36.76 24.75
N HIS A 379 -5.21 35.90 24.55
CA HIS A 379 -6.59 36.31 24.30
C HIS A 379 -7.27 36.99 25.52
N LYS A 380 -6.51 37.39 26.55
CA LYS A 380 -7.02 38.01 27.77
C LYS A 380 -7.22 39.53 27.70
N GLU A 381 -6.94 40.19 26.57
CA GLU A 381 -7.17 41.65 26.42
C GLU A 381 -8.38 42.05 25.55
N ALA A 382 -9.26 41.10 25.17
CA ALA A 382 -10.41 41.39 24.30
C ALA A 382 -11.78 41.02 24.89
N ALA A 383 -11.96 41.18 26.20
CA ALA A 383 -13.28 41.06 26.86
C ALA A 383 -13.58 42.27 27.73
#